data_AF-A0A8T3Y203-F1
#
_entry.id   AF-A0A8T3Y203-F1
#
_cell.length_a   1.000
_cell.length_b   1.000
_cell.length_c   1.000
_cell.angle_alpha   90.00
_cell.angle_beta   90.00
_cell.angle_gamma   90.00
#
_symmetry.space_group_name_H-M   'P 1'
#
loop_
_entity.id
_entity.type
_entity.pdbx_description
1 polymer ?
#
loop_
_entity_poly.entity_id
_entity_poly.type
_entity_poly.pdbx_seq_one_letter_code
_entity_poly.pdbx_strand_id
1 'polypeptide(L)'
;MESFVDYDLELEKAVSEIKKSGAKTVCLQLPEGLRPKGGEIADRIHKDSGAVVFLWLGSCYGACDIPFDVERLGVDMLIQWGHSVWAY
;
A
#
# COMPACT_ATOMS: atom_id res chain seq x y z
N MET A 1 3.47 -21.91 -9.51
CA MET A 1 3.85 -20.67 -8.81
C MET A 1 2.56 -20.10 -8.27
N GLU A 2 2.45 -20.09 -6.95
CA GLU A 2 1.20 -20.33 -6.21
C GLU A 2 0.11 -19.29 -6.48
N SER A 3 -1.11 -19.81 -6.57
CA SER A 3 -2.35 -19.13 -6.89
C SER A 3 -2.66 -17.96 -5.94
N PHE A 4 -2.93 -16.79 -6.53
CA PHE A 4 -3.58 -15.65 -5.90
C PHE A 4 -5.01 -16.03 -5.48
N VAL A 5 -5.18 -16.63 -4.30
CA VAL A 5 -6.52 -16.98 -3.83
C VAL A 5 -7.22 -15.69 -3.36
N ASP A 6 -8.08 -15.18 -4.25
CA ASP A 6 -9.36 -14.45 -4.09
C ASP A 6 -9.46 -12.91 -4.25
N TYR A 7 -8.39 -12.16 -4.49
CA TYR A 7 -8.49 -10.70 -4.73
C TYR A 7 -7.55 -10.21 -5.84
N ASP A 8 -8.08 -9.34 -6.72
CA ASP A 8 -7.27 -8.52 -7.62
C ASP A 8 -6.77 -7.28 -6.84
N LEU A 9 -5.46 -7.23 -6.58
CA LEU A 9 -4.81 -6.14 -5.85
C LEU A 9 -4.44 -4.96 -6.75
N GLU A 10 -4.66 -5.03 -8.07
CA GLU A 10 -4.29 -3.99 -9.02
C GLU A 10 -2.83 -3.51 -8.88
N LEU A 11 -1.87 -4.41 -8.61
CA LEU A 11 -0.47 -4.04 -8.30
C LEU A 11 0.19 -3.21 -9.42
N GLU A 12 -0.12 -3.51 -10.69
CA GLU A 12 0.41 -2.75 -11.82
C GLU A 12 -0.08 -1.29 -11.83
N LYS A 13 -1.33 -1.06 -11.44
CA LYS A 13 -1.90 0.28 -11.29
C LYS A 13 -1.24 1.03 -10.13
N ALA A 14 -1.03 0.37 -8.99
CA ALA A 14 -0.31 0.96 -7.86
C ALA A 14 1.10 1.41 -8.28
N VAL A 15 1.86 0.56 -8.99
CA VAL A 15 3.19 0.91 -9.52
C VAL A 15 3.11 2.08 -10.50
N SER A 16 2.12 2.09 -11.40
CA SER A 16 1.92 3.17 -12.38
C SER A 16 1.68 4.51 -11.70
N GLU A 17 0.81 4.56 -10.68
CA GLU A 17 0.51 5.79 -9.93
C GLU A 17 1.70 6.27 -9.09
N ILE A 18 2.49 5.36 -8.50
CA ILE A 18 3.76 5.71 -7.83
C ILE A 18 4.72 6.39 -8.82
N LYS A 19 4.94 5.79 -10.00
CA LYS A 19 5.83 6.36 -11.01
C LYS A 19 5.34 7.71 -11.53
N LYS A 20 4.03 7.83 -11.77
CA LYS A 20 3.41 9.05 -12.28
C LYS A 20 3.46 10.20 -11.28
N SER A 21 3.29 9.91 -9.99
CA SER A 21 3.43 10.90 -8.92
C SER A 21 4.89 11.28 -8.64
N GLY A 22 5.84 10.41 -8.98
CA GLY A 22 7.25 10.60 -8.64
C GLY A 22 7.55 10.34 -7.16
N ALA A 23 6.64 9.66 -6.44
CA ALA A 23 6.81 9.30 -5.05
C ALA A 23 8.07 8.43 -4.86
N LYS A 24 8.94 8.82 -3.93
CA LYS A 24 10.17 8.10 -3.60
C LYS A 24 10.00 7.21 -2.38
N THR A 25 9.08 7.57 -1.50
CA THR A 25 8.76 6.84 -0.28
C THR A 25 7.26 6.56 -0.23
N VAL A 26 6.90 5.28 -0.17
CA VAL A 26 5.50 4.82 -0.20
C VAL A 26 5.21 4.04 1.08
N CYS A 27 4.09 4.33 1.73
CA CYS A 27 3.58 3.52 2.83
C CYS A 27 2.39 2.69 2.34
N LEU A 28 2.39 1.39 2.65
CA LEU A 28 1.29 0.49 2.37
C LEU A 28 0.54 0.20 3.67
N GLN A 29 -0.77 0.42 3.66
CA GLN A 29 -1.66 0.01 4.72
C GLN A 29 -2.54 -1.15 4.26
N LEU A 30 -2.47 -2.26 5.00
CA LEU A 30 -3.14 -3.51 4.65
C LEU A 30 -4.11 -3.93 5.76
N PRO A 31 -5.32 -4.40 5.42
CA PRO A 31 -6.21 -5.04 6.37
C PRO A 31 -5.64 -6.38 6.84
N GLU A 32 -6.11 -6.88 7.99
CA GLU A 32 -5.60 -8.13 8.61
C GLU A 32 -5.51 -9.31 7.64
N GLY A 33 -6.50 -9.47 6.75
CA GLY A 33 -6.52 -10.55 5.75
C GLY A 33 -5.39 -10.48 4.71
N LEU A 34 -4.80 -9.30 4.49
CA LEU A 34 -3.71 -9.09 3.53
C LEU A 34 -2.32 -8.98 4.19
N ARG A 35 -2.24 -8.74 5.51
CA ARG A 35 -0.96 -8.60 6.23
C ARG A 35 -0.01 -9.78 6.07
N PRO A 36 -0.44 -11.06 6.07
CA PRO A 36 0.48 -12.19 5.86
C PRO A 36 1.24 -12.12 4.52
N LYS A 37 0.70 -11.40 3.53
CA LYS A 37 1.31 -11.17 2.21
C LYS A 37 1.99 -9.81 2.09
N GLY A 38 2.01 -9.01 3.16
CA GLY A 38 2.49 -7.63 3.09
C GLY A 38 3.92 -7.50 2.63
N GLY A 39 4.80 -8.42 3.04
CA GLY A 39 6.19 -8.47 2.56
C GLY A 39 6.28 -8.68 1.05
N GLU A 40 5.56 -9.67 0.51
CA GLU A 40 5.55 -9.96 -0.94
C GLU A 40 5.00 -8.78 -1.76
N ILE A 41 3.94 -8.13 -1.27
CA ILE A 41 3.37 -6.93 -1.90
C ILE A 41 4.39 -5.79 -1.87
N ALA A 42 5.02 -5.53 -0.72
CA ALA A 42 6.00 -4.47 -0.57
C ALA A 42 7.22 -4.69 -1.46
N ASP A 43 7.76 -5.91 -1.50
CA ASP A 43 8.89 -6.28 -2.34
C ASP A 43 8.56 -6.10 -3.83
N ARG A 44 7.35 -6.48 -4.24
CA ARG A 44 6.89 -6.30 -5.63
C ARG A 44 6.79 -4.83 -6.00
N ILE A 45 6.17 -4.00 -5.16
CA ILE A 45 6.06 -2.56 -5.38
C ILE A 45 7.45 -1.92 -5.42
N HIS A 46 8.33 -2.26 -4.48
CA HIS A 46 9.70 -1.74 -4.43
C HIS A 46 10.47 -2.07 -5.72
N LYS A 47 10.47 -3.33 -6.14
CA LYS A 47 11.17 -3.80 -7.35
C LYS A 47 10.69 -3.10 -8.61
N ASP A 48 9.38 -2.94 -8.77
CA ASP A 48 8.80 -2.45 -10.02
C ASP A 48 8.73 -0.92 -10.10
N SER A 49 8.65 -0.23 -8.96
CA SER A 49 8.58 1.24 -8.89
C SER A 49 9.92 1.93 -8.59
N GLY A 50 10.83 1.26 -7.88
CA GLY A 50 12.06 1.85 -7.35
C GLY A 50 11.88 2.71 -6.09
N ALA A 51 10.64 2.88 -5.59
CA ALA A 51 10.38 3.61 -4.35
C ALA A 51 10.77 2.79 -3.12
N VAL A 52 11.16 3.46 -2.03
CA VAL A 52 11.29 2.87 -0.70
C VAL A 52 9.88 2.58 -0.18
N VAL A 53 9.63 1.34 0.25
CA VAL A 53 8.30 0.90 0.68
C VAL A 53 8.29 0.57 2.16
N PHE A 54 7.37 1.19 2.91
CA PHE A 54 7.09 0.88 4.30
C PHE A 54 5.75 0.14 4.43
N LEU A 55 5.69 -0.82 5.35
CA LEU A 55 4.44 -1.45 5.76
C LEU A 55 3.92 -0.80 7.04
N TRP A 56 2.69 -0.30 7.02
CA TRP A 56 2.03 0.19 8.22
C TRP A 56 1.62 -0.97 9.13
N LEU A 57 2.25 -1.05 10.31
CA LEU A 57 1.99 -2.10 11.30
C LEU A 57 0.94 -1.70 12.35
N GLY A 58 0.41 -0.47 12.29
CA GLY A 58 -0.73 -0.03 13.10
C GLY A 58 -2.05 -0.62 12.59
N SER A 59 -3.18 -0.13 13.11
CA SER A 59 -4.52 -0.58 12.72
C SER A 59 -4.84 -0.30 11.25
N CYS A 60 -5.76 -1.10 10.71
CA CYS A 60 -6.45 -0.88 9.44
C CYS A 60 -7.83 -1.56 9.50
N TYR A 61 -8.79 -0.93 10.18
CA TYR A 61 -10.15 -1.45 10.32
C TYR A 61 -11.07 -1.06 9.15
N GLY A 62 -10.71 -0.03 8.38
CA GLY A 62 -11.57 0.54 7.34
C GLY A 62 -10.95 1.73 6.63
N ALA A 63 -11.66 2.26 5.63
CA ALA A 63 -11.28 3.49 4.91
C ALA A 63 -11.15 4.72 5.84
N CYS A 64 -11.81 4.69 7.00
CA CYS A 64 -11.75 5.77 8.00
C CYS A 64 -10.50 5.69 8.89
N ASP A 65 -9.79 4.55 8.91
CA ASP A 65 -8.63 4.30 9.75
C ASP A 65 -7.34 4.61 8.98
N ILE A 66 -7.23 5.84 8.47
CA ILE A 66 -6.05 6.29 7.72
C ILE A 66 -4.97 6.72 8.74
N PRO A 67 -3.70 6.29 8.58
CA PRO A 67 -2.61 6.72 9.43
C PRO A 67 -2.46 8.24 9.42
N PHE A 68 -2.63 8.87 10.58
CA PHE A 68 -2.39 10.30 10.75
C PHE A 68 -0.89 10.62 10.73
N ASP A 69 -0.52 11.80 10.23
CA ASP A 69 0.84 12.35 10.27
C ASP A 69 1.92 11.51 9.55
N VAL A 70 1.56 10.61 8.62
CA VAL A 70 2.56 9.79 7.88
C VAL A 70 3.49 10.61 7.01
N GLU A 71 3.05 11.78 6.56
CA GLU A 71 3.88 12.75 5.85
C GLU A 71 5.06 13.24 6.71
N ARG A 72 4.92 13.25 8.05
CA ARG A 72 6.00 13.63 8.97
C ARG A 72 7.10 12.57 9.05
N LEU A 73 6.80 11.35 8.61
CA LEU A 73 7.75 10.26 8.42
C LEU A 73 8.44 10.31 7.04
N GLY A 74 8.16 11.33 6.22
CA GLY A 74 8.72 11.48 4.88
C GLY A 74 8.06 10.56 3.85
N VAL A 75 6.83 10.10 4.11
CA VAL A 75 6.03 9.32 3.16
C VAL A 75 5.44 10.27 2.11
N ASP A 76 5.73 10.01 0.84
CA ASP A 76 5.23 10.78 -0.30
C ASP A 76 3.84 10.28 -0.76
N MET A 77 3.54 9.00 -0.52
CA MET A 77 2.29 8.36 -0.94
C MET A 77 1.87 7.26 0.04
N LEU A 78 0.59 7.26 0.41
CA LEU A 78 -0.06 6.16 1.12
C LEU A 78 -0.92 5.37 0.13
N ILE A 79 -0.79 4.05 0.14
CA ILE A 79 -1.70 3.14 -0.57
C ILE A 79 -2.39 2.25 0.44
N GLN A 80 -3.72 2.33 0.50
CA GLN A 80 -4.55 1.52 1.38
C GLN A 80 -5.35 0.52 0.55
N TRP A 81 -5.23 -0.78 0.86
CA TRP A 81 -6.03 -1.83 0.20
C TRP A 81 -7.26 -2.21 1.01
N GLY A 82 -8.24 -2.80 0.33
CA GLY A 82 -9.41 -3.45 0.94
C GLY A 82 -10.59 -2.52 1.24
N HIS A 83 -10.49 -1.24 0.89
CA HIS A 83 -11.53 -0.25 1.16
C HIS A 83 -11.72 0.72 -0.02
N SER A 84 -12.97 1.14 -0.24
CA SER A 84 -13.27 2.31 -1.07
C SER A 84 -12.84 3.60 -0.38
N VAL A 85 -12.62 4.67 -1.13
CA VAL A 85 -12.25 5.98 -0.59
C VAL A 85 -13.24 6.44 0.49
N TRP A 86 -12.71 6.88 1.63
CA TRP A 86 -13.48 7.60 2.63
C TRP A 86 -13.68 9.05 2.18
N ALA A 87 -14.92 9.42 1.87
CA ALA A 87 -15.26 10.70 1.25
C ALA A 87 -15.90 11.73 2.20
N TYR A 88 -15.75 11.54 3.53
CA TYR A 88 -16.40 12.35 4.56
C TYR A 88 -15.41 13.02 5.50
#